data_AF-A0A915N3T0-F1
#
_entry.id   AF-A0A915N3T0-F1
#
_cell.length_a   1.000
_cell.length_b   1.000
_cell.length_c   1.000
_cell.angle_alpha   90.00
_cell.angle_beta   90.00
_cell.angle_gamma   90.00
#
_symmetry.space_group_name_H-M   'P 1'
#
loop_
_entity.id
_entity.type
_entity.pdbx_description
1 polymer ?
#
loop_
_entity_poly.entity_id
_entity_poly.type
_entity_poly.pdbx_seq_one_letter_code
_entity_poly.pdbx_strand_id
1 'polypeptide(L)'
;MSFKLRDILPSPVNVQQPNAELYANDPWFKGREDAFHDKFAKVVAIKEPPPYGRRQGFVPRTQDDFGDGGAFPEIHIAQFPIGMGADKPGTGAKNTVALQFDSEGNFDLMSLHELDMEKT
;
A
#
# COMPACT_ATOMS: atom_id res chain seq x y z
N MET A 1 14.12 -30.17 -17.44
CA MET A 1 13.19 -30.92 -16.56
C MET A 1 12.52 -29.89 -15.65
N SER A 2 11.21 -29.69 -15.74
CA SER A 2 10.48 -28.71 -14.92
C SER A 2 9.78 -29.45 -13.79
N PHE A 3 10.07 -29.08 -12.54
CA PHE A 3 9.42 -29.63 -11.36
C PHE A 3 8.23 -28.75 -11.00
N LYS A 4 7.03 -29.33 -10.86
CA LYS A 4 5.86 -28.59 -10.42
C LYS A 4 5.89 -28.53 -8.90
N LEU A 5 5.56 -27.37 -8.32
CA LEU A 5 5.52 -27.15 -6.86
C LEU A 5 4.67 -28.19 -6.11
N ARG A 6 3.64 -28.72 -6.78
CA ARG A 6 2.74 -29.77 -6.26
C ARG A 6 3.47 -31.08 -5.95
N ASP A 7 4.61 -31.33 -6.61
CA ASP A 7 5.39 -32.56 -6.48
C ASP A 7 6.46 -32.45 -5.36
N ILE A 8 6.68 -31.24 -4.83
CA ILE A 8 7.70 -30.96 -3.80
C ILE A 8 7.05 -30.81 -2.41
N LEU A 9 5.77 -30.42 -2.37
CA LEU A 9 5.07 -30.17 -1.12
C LEU A 9 4.33 -31.41 -0.63
N PRO A 10 4.31 -31.66 0.69
CA PRO A 10 3.50 -32.74 1.26
C PRO A 10 2.02 -32.48 0.96
N SER A 11 1.29 -33.55 0.63
CA SER A 11 -0.16 -33.46 0.42
C SER A 11 -0.83 -32.79 1.63
N PRO A 12 -1.74 -31.84 1.41
CA PRO A 12 -2.33 -31.06 2.48
C PRO A 12 -2.98 -31.98 3.51
N VAL A 13 -2.57 -31.85 4.77
CA VAL A 13 -3.01 -32.69 5.89
C VAL A 13 -4.51 -32.54 6.16
N ASN A 14 -5.09 -31.44 5.70
CA ASN A 14 -6.51 -31.16 5.83
C ASN A 14 -7.20 -31.24 4.48
N VAL A 15 -7.43 -32.46 3.99
CA VAL A 15 -8.47 -32.71 2.98
C VAL A 15 -9.81 -32.70 3.72
N GLN A 16 -10.21 -31.53 4.21
CA GLN A 16 -11.60 -31.32 4.54
C GLN A 16 -12.38 -31.57 3.25
N GLN A 17 -13.24 -32.60 3.28
CA GLN A 17 -14.37 -32.70 2.35
C GLN A 17 -14.98 -31.32 2.19
N PRO A 18 -15.41 -30.92 0.97
CA PRO A 18 -15.73 -29.54 0.66
C PRO A 18 -16.81 -29.03 1.62
N ASN A 19 -16.38 -28.33 2.67
CA ASN A 19 -17.24 -27.47 3.48
C ASN A 19 -17.68 -26.22 2.69
N ALA A 20 -17.41 -26.20 1.36
CA ALA A 20 -18.03 -25.29 0.42
C ALA A 20 -19.55 -25.25 0.60
N GLU A 21 -20.21 -26.35 0.96
CA GLU A 21 -21.66 -26.36 1.19
C GLU A 21 -22.10 -25.63 2.47
N LEU A 22 -21.27 -25.60 3.52
CA LEU A 22 -21.59 -24.94 4.79
C LEU A 22 -21.55 -23.41 4.69
N TYR A 23 -20.74 -22.88 3.77
CA TYR A 23 -20.62 -21.44 3.52
C TYR A 23 -21.27 -20.99 2.19
N ALA A 24 -21.71 -21.92 1.34
CA ALA A 24 -22.35 -21.61 0.04
C ALA A 24 -23.63 -20.78 0.14
N ASN A 25 -24.30 -20.81 1.30
CA ASN A 25 -25.55 -20.07 1.52
C ASN A 25 -25.41 -18.96 2.56
N ASP A 26 -24.19 -18.62 3.00
CA ASP A 26 -24.00 -17.58 4.00
C ASP A 26 -24.26 -16.19 3.38
N PRO A 27 -25.28 -15.44 3.84
CA PRO A 27 -25.62 -14.13 3.30
C PRO A 27 -24.49 -13.10 3.42
N TRP A 28 -23.53 -13.33 4.32
CA TRP A 28 -22.35 -12.50 4.49
C TRP A 28 -21.35 -12.63 3.33
N PHE A 29 -21.30 -13.80 2.67
CA PHE A 29 -20.36 -14.12 1.60
C PHE A 29 -20.99 -14.06 0.21
N LYS A 30 -22.32 -14.15 0.12
CA LYS A 30 -23.08 -14.12 -1.14
C LYS A 30 -22.91 -12.78 -1.87
N GLY A 31 -22.29 -12.82 -3.05
CA GLY A 31 -22.11 -11.65 -3.93
C GLY A 31 -20.81 -10.86 -3.73
N ARG A 32 -19.92 -11.31 -2.83
CA ARG A 32 -18.55 -10.76 -2.70
C ARG A 32 -17.50 -11.55 -3.45
N GLU A 33 -17.84 -12.75 -3.90
CA GLU A 33 -16.96 -13.71 -4.57
C GLU A 33 -16.33 -13.11 -5.84
N ASP A 34 -17.12 -12.38 -6.62
CA ASP A 34 -16.67 -11.70 -7.85
C ASP A 34 -15.87 -10.42 -7.56
N ALA A 35 -16.05 -9.81 -6.38
CA ALA A 35 -15.42 -8.54 -6.01
C ALA A 35 -13.91 -8.66 -5.71
N PHE A 36 -13.42 -9.88 -5.45
CA PHE A 36 -12.01 -10.19 -5.23
C PHE A 36 -11.31 -10.70 -6.49
N HIS A 37 -12.02 -11.04 -7.56
CA HIS A 37 -11.38 -11.47 -8.81
C HIS A 37 -10.88 -10.29 -9.66
N ASP A 38 -11.61 -9.16 -9.67
CA ASP A 38 -11.23 -7.99 -10.48
C ASP A 38 -10.21 -7.05 -9.81
N LYS A 39 -9.98 -7.16 -8.50
CA LYS A 39 -9.13 -6.21 -7.75
C LYS A 39 -7.69 -6.67 -7.53
N PHE A 40 -7.42 -7.97 -7.65
CA PHE A 40 -6.09 -8.55 -7.37
C PHE A 40 -5.32 -8.95 -8.64
N ALA A 41 -5.94 -8.85 -9.82
CA ALA A 41 -5.32 -9.21 -11.09
C ALA A 41 -4.67 -8.03 -11.83
N LYS A 42 -4.75 -6.81 -11.31
CA LYS A 42 -3.96 -5.68 -11.83
C LYS A 42 -2.63 -5.64 -11.11
N VAL A 43 -1.69 -6.48 -11.55
CA VAL A 43 -0.28 -6.32 -11.21
C VAL A 43 0.12 -4.93 -11.69
N VAL A 44 0.21 -3.97 -10.76
CA VAL A 44 0.84 -2.67 -11.03
C VAL A 44 2.29 -3.01 -11.28
N ALA A 45 2.70 -2.94 -12.55
CA ALA A 45 4.12 -3.03 -12.88
C ALA A 45 4.80 -1.87 -12.16
N ILE A 46 5.54 -2.19 -11.08
CA ILE A 46 6.36 -1.22 -10.36
C ILE A 46 7.34 -0.70 -11.40
N LYS A 47 7.19 0.57 -11.79
CA LYS A 47 8.16 1.22 -12.65
C LYS A 47 9.38 1.48 -11.79
N GLU A 48 10.33 0.56 -11.84
CA GLU A 48 11.60 0.77 -11.17
C GLU A 48 12.31 1.96 -11.83
N PRO A 49 12.63 3.01 -11.06
CA PRO A 49 13.34 4.14 -11.59
C PRO A 49 14.74 3.73 -12.09
N PRO A 50 15.31 4.42 -13.11
CA PRO A 50 16.67 4.13 -13.58
C PRO A 50 17.69 4.23 -12.44
N PRO A 51 18.77 3.43 -12.42
CA PRO A 51 19.79 3.49 -11.38
C PRO A 51 20.41 4.88 -11.22
N TYR A 52 20.90 5.18 -10.02
CA TYR A 52 21.62 6.43 -9.72
C TYR A 52 22.73 6.69 -10.74
N GLY A 53 22.84 7.93 -11.23
CA GLY A 53 23.82 8.32 -12.24
C GLY A 53 23.47 7.94 -13.69
N ARG A 54 22.39 7.19 -13.92
CA ARG A 54 21.83 6.89 -15.26
C ARG A 54 20.47 7.52 -15.51
N ARG A 55 20.14 8.59 -14.76
CA ARG A 55 18.86 9.31 -14.83
C ARG A 55 18.88 10.51 -15.78
N GLN A 56 19.85 10.60 -16.68
CA GLN A 56 19.90 11.69 -17.65
C GLN A 56 18.65 11.67 -18.55
N GLY A 57 17.89 12.76 -18.55
CA GLY A 57 16.62 12.87 -19.28
C GLY A 57 15.43 12.15 -18.62
N PHE A 58 15.62 11.50 -17.48
CA PHE A 58 14.51 10.97 -16.68
C PHE A 58 13.87 12.12 -15.89
N VAL A 59 12.55 12.24 -15.95
CA VAL A 59 11.80 13.27 -15.22
C VAL A 59 10.58 12.59 -14.58
N PRO A 60 10.60 12.32 -13.27
CA PRO A 60 9.45 11.73 -12.60
C PRO A 60 8.32 12.76 -12.53
N ARG A 61 7.13 12.39 -13.00
CA ARG A 61 5.94 13.26 -12.98
C ARG A 61 4.83 12.69 -12.10
N THR A 62 4.74 11.36 -12.02
CA THR A 62 3.75 10.68 -11.17
C THR A 62 4.43 10.05 -9.97
N GLN A 63 3.63 9.75 -8.93
CA GLN A 63 4.09 9.04 -7.74
C GLN A 63 4.65 7.64 -8.08
N ASP A 64 4.10 6.99 -9.09
CA ASP A 64 4.57 5.67 -9.55
C ASP A 64 5.98 5.71 -10.17
N ASP A 65 6.42 6.84 -10.72
CA ASP A 65 7.74 6.97 -11.34
C ASP A 65 8.88 6.90 -10.30
N PHE A 66 8.57 7.07 -9.01
CA PHE A 66 9.53 6.95 -7.92
C PHE A 66 9.73 5.50 -7.46
N GLY A 67 8.84 4.57 -7.83
CA GLY A 67 8.96 3.14 -7.53
C GLY A 67 9.21 2.84 -6.05
N ASP A 68 8.44 3.47 -5.15
CA ASP A 68 8.56 3.39 -3.67
C ASP A 68 9.83 4.07 -3.09
N GLY A 69 10.62 4.73 -3.94
CA GLY A 69 11.82 5.47 -3.55
C GLY A 69 11.56 6.93 -3.13
N GLY A 70 12.66 7.61 -2.80
CA GLY A 70 12.68 9.04 -2.52
C GLY A 70 12.90 9.92 -3.75
N ALA A 71 13.06 11.23 -3.51
CA ALA A 71 13.39 12.19 -4.55
C ALA A 71 14.83 12.00 -5.08
N PHE A 72 15.05 12.31 -6.35
CA PHE A 72 16.35 12.17 -7.01
C PHE A 72 17.10 13.51 -7.01
N PRO A 73 18.16 13.68 -6.20
CA PRO A 73 18.86 14.95 -6.08
C PRO A 73 19.57 15.38 -7.37
N GLU A 74 19.89 14.44 -8.27
CA GLU A 74 20.51 14.73 -9.58
C GLU A 74 19.57 15.37 -10.60
N ILE A 75 18.26 15.38 -10.34
CA ILE A 75 17.25 15.96 -11.24
C ILE A 75 16.80 17.28 -10.61
N HIS A 76 17.23 18.40 -11.19
CA HIS A 76 16.95 19.76 -10.69
C HIS A 76 15.52 20.22 -10.99
N ILE A 77 14.53 19.49 -10.51
CA ILE A 77 13.10 19.76 -10.63
C ILE A 77 12.47 19.49 -9.26
N ALA A 78 11.43 20.26 -8.90
CA ALA A 78 10.65 19.98 -7.70
C ALA A 78 9.98 18.60 -7.82
N GLN A 79 10.27 17.72 -6.86
CA GLN A 79 9.82 16.33 -6.85
C GLN A 79 9.02 16.06 -5.59
N PHE A 80 7.91 15.35 -5.75
CA PHE A 80 6.98 15.08 -4.66
C PHE A 80 6.61 13.59 -4.59
N PRO A 81 7.52 12.70 -4.14
CA PRO A 81 7.31 11.25 -4.17
C PRO A 81 6.02 10.80 -3.48
N ILE A 82 5.70 11.37 -2.31
CA ILE A 82 4.46 11.09 -1.56
C ILE A 82 3.49 12.28 -1.56
N GLY A 83 3.69 13.23 -2.48
CA GLY A 83 2.91 14.48 -2.52
C GLY A 83 3.08 15.37 -1.28
N MET A 84 4.13 15.16 -0.48
CA MET A 84 4.50 16.00 0.65
C MET A 84 5.10 17.32 0.15
N GLY A 85 4.70 18.46 0.73
CA GLY A 85 5.19 19.78 0.32
C GLY A 85 4.66 20.28 -1.03
N ALA A 86 3.79 19.52 -1.70
CA ALA A 86 3.10 19.97 -2.90
C ALA A 86 1.85 20.78 -2.53
N ASP A 87 1.64 21.91 -3.20
CA ASP A 87 0.45 22.74 -3.06
C ASP A 87 -0.77 22.02 -3.67
N LYS A 88 -1.44 21.18 -2.87
CA LYS A 88 -2.64 20.47 -3.30
C LYS A 88 -3.86 21.39 -3.24
N PRO A 89 -4.64 21.56 -4.33
CA PRO A 89 -5.86 22.36 -4.30
C PRO A 89 -6.82 21.77 -3.26
N GLY A 90 -7.26 22.59 -2.29
CA GLY A 90 -8.12 22.18 -1.17
C GLY A 90 -7.37 21.75 0.11
N THR A 91 -6.06 21.97 0.19
CA THR A 91 -5.25 21.75 1.41
C THR A 91 -4.82 23.05 2.09
N GLY A 92 -5.69 24.07 2.05
CA GLY A 92 -5.52 25.25 2.92
C GLY A 92 -5.44 24.83 4.39
N ALA A 93 -4.85 25.67 5.25
CA ALA A 93 -4.57 25.40 6.67
C ALA A 93 -5.76 24.70 7.37
N LYS A 94 -5.70 23.36 7.44
CA LYS A 94 -6.69 22.54 8.14
C LYS A 94 -6.22 22.46 9.58
N ASN A 95 -7.09 22.75 10.53
CA ASN A 95 -6.80 22.61 11.96
C ASN A 95 -6.83 21.12 12.35
N THR A 96 -5.94 20.34 11.76
CA THR A 96 -5.82 18.89 11.96
C THR A 96 -4.45 18.60 12.54
N VAL A 97 -4.41 17.94 13.69
CA VAL A 97 -3.17 17.49 14.33
C VAL A 97 -2.49 16.44 13.46
N ALA A 98 -1.16 16.48 13.36
CA ALA A 98 -0.40 15.51 12.58
C ALA A 98 -0.48 14.10 13.21
N LEU A 99 -0.59 13.07 12.37
CA LEU A 99 -0.52 11.68 12.84
C LEU A 99 0.88 11.40 13.37
N GLN A 100 0.96 10.94 14.62
CA GLN A 100 2.21 10.58 15.28
C GLN A 100 2.38 9.06 15.29
N PHE A 101 3.63 8.63 15.32
CA PHE A 101 4.01 7.22 15.42
C PHE A 101 4.99 7.04 16.57
N ASP A 102 4.94 5.88 17.22
CA ASP A 102 5.92 5.47 18.22
C ASP A 102 7.23 5.01 17.55
N SER A 103 8.24 4.67 18.37
CA SER A 103 9.53 4.16 17.88
C SER A 103 9.44 2.79 17.17
N GLU A 104 8.35 2.07 17.37
CA GLU A 104 8.09 0.75 16.78
C GLU A 104 7.34 0.86 15.45
N GLY A 105 6.86 2.06 15.10
CA GLY A 105 6.09 2.34 13.89
C GLY A 105 4.59 2.13 14.04
N ASN A 106 4.06 1.97 15.26
CA ASN A 106 2.63 1.97 15.52
C ASN A 106 2.11 3.41 15.63
N PHE A 107 0.82 3.61 15.39
CA PHE A 107 0.18 4.91 15.57
C PHE A 107 0.16 5.29 17.06
N ASP A 108 0.68 6.46 17.37
CA ASP A 108 0.63 7.00 18.72
C ASP A 108 -0.72 7.69 18.95
N LEU A 109 -1.65 6.91 19.51
CA LEU A 109 -2.99 7.37 19.88
C LEU A 109 -2.98 8.19 21.18
N MET A 110 -1.88 8.17 21.96
CA MET A 110 -1.82 8.83 23.26
C MET A 110 -1.83 10.35 23.14
N SER A 111 -1.24 10.88 22.07
CA SER A 111 -1.22 12.32 21.77
C SER A 111 -2.62 12.92 21.56
N LEU A 112 -3.60 12.13 21.10
CA LEU A 112 -5.00 12.58 21.01
C LEU A 112 -5.65 12.62 22.39
N HIS A 113 -5.36 11.66 23.26
CA HIS A 113 -5.92 11.60 24.61
C HIS A 113 -5.40 12.74 25.49
N GLU A 114 -4.14 13.14 25.33
CA GLU A 114 -3.55 14.26 26.08
C GLU A 114 -4.15 15.61 25.68
N LEU A 115 -4.45 15.83 24.40
CA LEU A 115 -5.13 17.04 23.93
C LEU A 115 -6.57 17.18 24.43
N ASP A 116 -7.29 16.06 24.60
CA ASP A 116 -8.65 16.09 25.16
C ASP A 116 -8.64 16.45 26.66
N MET A 117 -7.56 16.12 27.40
CA MET A 117 -7.44 16.43 28.83
C MET A 117 -7.00 17.87 29.11
N GLU A 118 -6.24 18.50 28.20
CA GLU A 118 -5.79 19.89 28.34
C GLU A 118 -6.90 20.92 27.99
N LYS A 119 -8.01 20.48 27.41
CA LYS A 119 -9.10 21.34 26.93
C LYS A 119 -10.30 21.49 27.88
N THR A 120 -10.22 20.91 29.08
CA THR A 120 -11.19 21.05 30.19
C THR A 120 -10.66 21.97 31.27
#